data_AF-A0A662RM52-F1
#
_entry.id   AF-A0A662RM52-F1
#
_cell.length_a   1.000
_cell.length_b   1.000
_cell.length_c   1.000
_cell.angle_alpha   90.00
_cell.angle_beta   90.00
_cell.angle_gamma   90.00
#
_symmetry.space_group_name_H-M   'P 1'
#
loop_
_entity.id
_entity.type
_entity.pdbx_description
1 polymer ?
#
loop_
_entity_poly.entity_id
_entity_poly.type
_entity_poly.pdbx_seq_one_letter_code
_entity_poly.pdbx_strand_id
1 'polypeptide(L)' 'YCAALNFNPEPMLTALECGVKGVSLSGTGPSFVALVNEEKEERLREAWNELGIEGKVIKSRINNQPLL' A
#
# COMPACT_ATOMS: atom_id res chain seq x y z
N TYR A 1 12.51 -0.55 4.48
CA TYR A 1 13.63 -0.65 3.52
C TYR A 1 13.47 0.27 2.31
N CYS A 2 12.25 0.71 1.95
CA CYS A 2 12.02 1.62 0.81
C CYS A 2 12.92 2.87 0.83
N ALA A 3 13.17 3.46 2.00
CA ALA A 3 14.07 4.60 2.16
C ALA A 3 15.53 4.29 1.74
N ALA A 4 16.00 3.05 1.93
CA ALA A 4 17.32 2.64 1.44
C ALA A 4 17.38 2.55 -0.09
N LEU A 5 16.22 2.48 -0.77
CA LEU A 5 16.07 2.57 -2.21
C LEU A 5 15.67 3.99 -2.66
N ASN A 6 15.83 5.00 -1.80
CA ASN A 6 15.46 6.41 -2.04
C ASN A 6 13.97 6.67 -2.32
N PHE A 7 13.08 5.76 -1.89
CA PHE A 7 11.64 6.04 -1.92
C PHE A 7 11.18 6.71 -0.64
N ASN A 8 10.23 7.64 -0.77
CA ASN A 8 9.55 8.27 0.35
C ASN A 8 8.91 7.20 1.27
N PRO A 9 9.23 7.12 2.58
CA PRO A 9 8.62 6.16 3.49
C PRO A 9 7.19 6.50 3.90
N GLU A 10 6.69 7.70 3.61
CA GLU A 10 5.37 8.19 4.05
C GLU A 10 4.22 7.23 3.73
N PRO A 11 4.09 6.63 2.52
CA PRO A 11 3.02 5.68 2.25
C PRO A 11 2.99 4.47 3.20
N MET A 12 4.16 4.05 3.72
CA MET A 12 4.22 2.97 4.71
C MET A 12 3.79 3.45 6.08
N LEU A 13 4.24 4.64 6.51
CA LEU A 13 3.92 5.18 7.83
C LEU A 13 2.41 5.44 7.96
N THR A 14 1.84 6.16 6.99
CA THR A 14 0.39 6.45 6.94
C THR A 14 -0.44 5.16 6.89
N ALA A 15 0.02 4.11 6.18
CA ALA A 15 -0.67 2.83 6.16
C ALA A 15 -0.69 2.15 7.54
N LEU A 16 0.43 2.19 8.28
CA LEU A 16 0.50 1.64 9.64
C LEU A 16 -0.41 2.39 10.61
N GLU A 17 -0.51 3.72 10.49
CA GLU A 17 -1.43 4.55 11.28
C GLU A 17 -2.92 4.23 11.01
N CYS A 18 -3.24 3.75 9.81
CA CYS A 18 -4.56 3.22 9.46
C CYS A 18 -4.84 1.84 10.07
N GLY A 19 -3.85 1.19 10.69
CA GLY A 19 -3.99 -0.10 11.35
C GLY A 19 -4.11 -1.27 10.38
N VAL A 20 -3.44 -1.21 9.23
CA VAL A 20 -3.33 -2.32 8.27
C VAL A 20 -2.62 -3.53 8.91
N LYS A 21 -2.83 -4.74 8.37
CA LYS A 21 -2.15 -5.95 8.84
C LYS A 21 -0.65 -5.94 8.51
N GLY A 22 -0.28 -5.27 7.43
CA GLY A 22 1.10 -5.10 7.00
C GLY A 22 1.17 -4.24 5.75
N VAL A 23 2.32 -3.62 5.53
CA VAL A 23 2.61 -2.81 4.35
C VAL A 23 4.06 -3.02 3.92
N SER A 24 4.30 -3.08 2.62
CA SER A 24 5.64 -3.19 2.05
C SER A 24 5.78 -2.33 0.79
N LEU A 25 7.02 -2.08 0.40
CA LEU A 25 7.30 -1.78 -1.01
C LEU A 25 7.10 -3.08 -1.81
N SER A 26 6.52 -3.00 -2.99
CA SER A 26 6.35 -4.15 -3.87
C SER A 26 7.65 -4.42 -4.62
N GLY A 27 8.33 -5.51 -4.31
CA GLY A 27 9.65 -5.81 -4.87
C GLY A 27 10.65 -4.66 -4.61
N THR A 28 11.17 -4.08 -5.69
CA THR A 28 12.05 -2.90 -5.69
C THR A 28 11.32 -1.58 -5.94
N GLY A 29 9.99 -1.56 -5.95
CA GLY A 29 9.17 -0.36 -6.18
C GLY A 29 8.80 -0.11 -7.64
N PRO A 30 8.12 1.02 -7.93
CA PRO A 30 7.79 2.12 -7.01
C PRO A 30 6.50 1.88 -6.19
N SER A 31 5.77 0.80 -6.44
CA SER A 31 4.47 0.56 -5.81
C SER A 31 4.59 0.17 -4.34
N PHE A 32 3.65 0.66 -3.53
CA PHE A 32 3.43 0.22 -2.15
C PHE A 32 2.20 -0.68 -2.08
N VAL A 33 2.25 -1.71 -1.24
CA VAL A 33 1.17 -2.69 -1.09
C VAL A 33 0.88 -2.86 0.39
N ALA A 34 -0.39 -2.76 0.77
CA ALA A 34 -0.85 -3.00 2.12
C ALA A 34 -1.89 -4.12 2.15
N LEU A 35 -1.79 -4.99 3.17
CA LEU A 35 -2.81 -5.97 3.48
C LEU A 35 -3.79 -5.35 4.47
N VAL A 36 -5.03 -5.12 4.03
CA VAL A 36 -6.05 -4.38 4.77
C VAL A 36 -7.35 -5.19 4.85
N ASN A 37 -8.09 -5.04 5.95
CA ASN A 37 -9.45 -5.59 6.08
C ASN A 37 -10.46 -4.60 5.49
N GLU A 38 -11.65 -5.07 5.10
CA GLU A 38 -12.67 -4.24 4.44
C GLU A 38 -13.06 -2.99 5.26
N GLU A 39 -13.15 -3.11 6.58
CA GLU A 39 -13.48 -1.99 7.50
C GLU A 39 -12.47 -0.82 7.46
N LYS A 40 -11.22 -1.08 7.09
CA LYS A 40 -10.12 -0.10 7.12
C LYS A 40 -9.69 0.34 5.72
N GLU A 41 -10.23 -0.29 4.67
CA GLU A 41 -9.78 -0.05 3.30
C GLU A 41 -10.07 1.38 2.84
N GLU A 42 -11.24 1.90 3.16
CA GLU A 42 -11.61 3.26 2.78
C GLU A 42 -10.68 4.31 3.41
N ARG A 43 -10.45 4.21 4.72
CA ARG A 43 -9.53 5.10 5.45
C ARG A 43 -8.12 5.07 4.86
N LEU A 44 -7.62 3.89 4.53
CA LEU A 44 -6.29 3.76 3.89
C LEU A 44 -6.27 4.41 2.51
N ARG A 45 -7.31 4.19 1.70
CA ARG A 45 -7.44 4.73 0.35
C ARG A 45 -7.46 6.26 0.37
N GLU A 46 -8.23 6.86 1.27
CA GLU A 46 -8.26 8.30 1.49
C GLU A 46 -6.87 8.83 1.89
N ALA A 47 -6.26 8.24 2.91
CA ALA A 47 -4.97 8.68 3.42
C ALA A 47 -3.86 8.60 2.34
N TRP A 48 -3.87 7.58 1.47
CA TRP A 48 -2.93 7.51 0.35
C TRP A 48 -3.22 8.52 -0.77
N ASN A 49 -4.49 8.86 -1.03
CA ASN A 49 -4.83 9.90 -2.00
C ASN A 49 -4.38 11.29 -1.52
N GLU A 50 -4.45 11.54 -0.20
CA GLU A 50 -4.01 12.79 0.41
C GLU A 50 -2.49 13.02 0.32
N LEU A 51 -1.69 11.97 0.12
CA LEU A 51 -0.24 12.09 -0.07
C LEU A 51 0.15 12.75 -1.41
N GLY A 52 -0.79 12.94 -2.34
CA GLY A 52 -0.55 13.65 -3.60
C GLY A 52 0.49 12.97 -4.51
N ILE A 53 0.70 11.66 -4.36
CA ILE A 53 1.65 10.89 -5.16
C ILE A 53 1.05 10.65 -6.54
N GLU A 54 1.80 10.97 -7.59
CA GLU A 54 1.39 10.66 -8.97
C GLU A 54 1.24 9.13 -9.13
N GLY A 55 0.02 8.68 -9.47
CA GLY A 55 -0.27 7.26 -9.61
C GLY A 55 -1.74 6.94 -9.37
N LYS A 56 -2.00 5.67 -9.05
CA LYS A 56 -3.34 5.14 -8.80
C LYS A 56 -3.34 4.19 -7.63
N VAL A 57 -4.30 4.36 -6.72
CA VAL A 57 -4.62 3.35 -5.70
C VAL A 57 -5.46 2.25 -6.34
N ILE A 58 -4.99 1.01 -6.27
CA ILE A 58 -5.67 -0.17 -6.82
C ILE A 58 -6.08 -1.09 -5.67
N LYS A 59 -7.37 -1.40 -5.58
CA LYS A 59 -7.91 -2.43 -4.68
C LYS A 59 -7.93 -3.76 -5.42
N SER A 60 -7.35 -4.79 -4.81
CA SER A 60 -7.38 -6.17 -5.34
C SER A 60 -7.53 -7.18 -4.20
N ARG A 61 -7.78 -8.44 -4.54
CA ARG A 61 -7.80 -9.58 -3.60
C ARG A 61 -6.71 -10.56 -3.98
N ILE A 62 -6.23 -11.32 -3.00
CA ILE A 62 -5.22 -12.37 -3.22
C ILE A 62 -5.80 -13.38 -4.21
N ASN A 63 -5.09 -13.60 -5.32
CA ASN A 63 -5.40 -14.68 -6.25
C ASN A 63 -4.64 -15.95 -5.83
N ASN A 64 -5.38 -16.95 -5.35
CA ASN A 64 -4.82 -18.26 -5.00
C ASN A 64 -5.05 -19.32 -6.10
N GLN A 65 -5.44 -18.89 -7.31
CA GLN A 65 -5.61 -19.76 -8.46
C GLN A 65 -4.41 -19.62 -9.41
N PRO A 66 -3.77 -20.72 -9.82
CA PRO A 66 -2.73 -20.67 -10.84
C PRO A 66 -3.32 -20.22 -12.17
N LEU A 67 -2.49 -19.57 -12.99
CA LEU A 67 -2.81 -19.36 -14.40
C LEU A 67 -2.76 -20.73 -15.09
N LEU A 68 -3.89 -21.15 -15.69
CA LEU A 68 -3.99 -22.38 -16.49
C LEU A 68 -3.06 -22.34 -17.70
#